data_AF-A0ABD6DUG3-F1
#
_entry.id   AF-A0ABD6DUG3-F1
#
_cell.length_a   1.000
_cell.length_b   1.000
_cell.length_c   1.000
_cell.angle_alpha   90.00
_cell.angle_beta   90.00
_cell.angle_gamma   90.00
#
_symmetry.space_group_name_H-M   'P 1'
#
loop_
_entity.id
_entity.type
_entity.pdbx_description
1 polymer ?
#
loop_
_entity_poly.entity_id
_entity_poly.type
_entity_poly.pdbx_seq_one_letter_code
_entity_poly.pdbx_strand_id
1 'polypeptide(L)'
;MATSEQLTDSAHFSVENVGGIDHTEVDIPPGVTVLTGKNATNRTSFLRSIMAAMGSHRVSLKGDADDGRVELTLDGTTYERTLTRAGDGVTFDGDAYLDDPAVADLFAFLLETNDARQAAARGEQLRDVIMRPVDVDAIRSQIRSLEDQKGDINDELARIESNKRDLPDLEQQ
;
A
#
# COMPACT_ATOMS: atom_id res chain seq x y z
N MET A 1 13.00 -20.92 -2.51
CA MET A 1 13.41 -19.51 -2.42
C MET A 1 13.32 -18.97 -3.83
N ALA A 2 12.34 -18.12 -4.11
CA ALA A 2 12.26 -17.46 -5.41
C ALA A 2 13.47 -16.55 -5.52
N THR A 3 14.37 -16.85 -6.45
CA THR A 3 15.46 -15.95 -6.81
C THR A 3 14.80 -14.70 -7.38
N SER A 4 14.86 -13.59 -6.63
CA SER A 4 14.47 -12.29 -7.17
C SER A 4 15.30 -12.08 -8.42
N GLU A 5 14.67 -11.94 -9.59
CA GLU A 5 15.37 -11.41 -10.76
C GLU A 5 16.04 -10.12 -10.30
N GLN A 6 17.37 -10.09 -10.39
CA GLN A 6 18.11 -8.89 -10.05
C GLN A 6 17.75 -7.87 -11.13
N LEU A 7 17.03 -6.81 -10.72
CA LEU A 7 16.96 -5.58 -11.50
C LEU A 7 18.37 -5.26 -11.95
N THR A 8 18.61 -5.30 -13.25
CA THR A 8 19.94 -5.04 -13.83
C THR A 8 20.05 -3.58 -14.28
N ASP A 9 18.91 -2.94 -14.53
CA ASP A 9 18.84 -1.55 -14.97
C ASP A 9 18.68 -0.59 -13.79
N SER A 10 19.25 0.61 -13.97
CA SER A 10 19.14 1.70 -13.00
C SER A 10 17.74 2.32 -13.04
N ALA A 11 17.19 2.64 -11.87
CA ALA A 11 15.99 3.46 -11.78
C ALA A 11 16.36 4.93 -11.96
N HIS A 12 15.83 5.58 -13.00
CA HIS A 12 16.04 7.00 -13.26
C HIS A 12 14.86 7.81 -12.71
N PHE A 13 15.16 8.81 -11.88
CA PHE A 13 14.17 9.74 -11.35
C PHE A 13 14.40 11.16 -11.86
N SER A 14 13.35 11.80 -12.36
CA SER A 14 13.32 13.25 -12.61
C SER A 14 12.22 13.87 -11.75
N VAL A 15 12.57 14.92 -11.00
CA VAL A 15 11.71 15.49 -9.95
C VAL A 15 11.71 16.99 -10.05
N GLU A 16 10.53 17.59 -10.10
CA GLU A 16 10.34 19.04 -10.22
C GLU A 16 9.35 19.56 -9.19
N ASN A 17 9.71 20.67 -8.53
CA ASN A 17 8.86 21.38 -7.57
C ASN A 17 8.28 20.50 -6.43
N VAL A 18 9.03 19.50 -5.96
CA VAL A 18 8.61 18.63 -4.86
C VAL A 18 9.35 18.96 -3.56
N GLY A 19 8.62 19.32 -2.52
CA GLY A 19 9.18 19.69 -1.22
C GLY A 19 10.14 20.87 -1.33
N GLY A 20 11.43 20.65 -1.04
CA GLY A 20 12.47 21.68 -1.20
C GLY A 20 13.20 21.64 -2.55
N ILE A 21 12.80 20.76 -3.48
CA ILE A 21 13.45 20.55 -4.78
C ILE A 21 12.83 21.47 -5.81
N ASP A 22 13.67 22.24 -6.51
CA ASP A 22 13.27 22.96 -7.73
C ASP A 22 13.27 21.98 -8.91
N HIS A 23 14.42 21.36 -9.17
CA HIS A 23 14.60 20.29 -10.14
C HIS A 23 15.76 19.37 -9.70
N THR A 24 15.62 18.05 -9.86
CA THR A 24 16.73 17.10 -9.70
C THR A 24 16.52 15.86 -10.56
N GLU A 25 17.61 15.34 -11.10
CA GLU A 25 17.68 14.04 -11.76
C GLU A 25 18.63 13.12 -10.99
N VAL A 26 18.22 11.87 -10.77
CA VAL A 26 19.01 10.89 -10.00
C VAL A 26 18.85 9.49 -10.58
N ASP A 27 19.98 8.86 -10.90
CA ASP A 27 20.05 7.44 -11.22
C ASP A 27 20.36 6.61 -9.97
N ILE A 28 19.52 5.62 -9.70
CA ILE A 28 19.69 4.67 -8.61
C ILE A 28 20.07 3.31 -9.21
N PRO A 29 21.33 2.87 -9.10
CA PRO A 29 21.73 1.57 -9.57
C PRO A 29 21.14 0.46 -8.69
N PRO A 30 21.06 -0.79 -9.21
CA PRO A 30 20.72 -1.94 -8.41
C PRO A 30 21.60 -2.09 -7.17
N GLY A 31 21.00 -2.47 -6.04
CA GLY A 31 21.70 -2.68 -4.78
C GLY A 31 21.45 -1.57 -3.76
N VAL A 32 22.51 -1.16 -3.05
CA VAL A 32 22.43 -0.20 -1.94
C VAL A 32 22.99 1.14 -2.37
N THR A 33 22.13 2.16 -2.39
CA THR A 33 22.50 3.55 -2.69
C THR A 33 22.51 4.38 -1.42
N VAL A 34 23.63 5.03 -1.12
CA VAL A 34 23.79 5.88 0.07
C VAL A 34 23.75 7.36 -0.33
N LEU A 35 22.75 8.08 0.19
CA LEU A 35 22.62 9.52 -0.03
C LEU A 35 23.50 10.30 0.96
N THR A 36 24.71 10.69 0.54
CA THR A 36 25.68 11.47 1.35
C THR A 36 25.85 12.91 0.84
N GLY A 37 26.18 13.86 1.72
CA GLY A 37 26.61 15.22 1.33
C GLY A 37 25.99 16.39 2.12
N LYS A 38 26.58 17.60 1.94
CA LYS A 38 26.13 18.91 2.47
C LYS A 38 24.85 19.42 1.79
N ASN A 39 24.42 18.78 0.70
CA ASN A 39 23.11 18.88 0.04
C ASN A 39 21.99 18.22 0.85
N ALA A 40 22.15 18.22 2.18
CA ALA A 40 21.25 17.60 3.14
C ALA A 40 19.87 18.28 3.20
N THR A 41 19.71 19.44 2.56
CA THR A 41 18.49 20.25 2.59
C THR A 41 17.28 19.54 1.98
N ASN A 42 17.50 18.65 1.01
CA ASN A 42 16.40 18.02 0.23
C ASN A 42 16.37 16.49 0.27
N ARG A 43 17.17 15.81 1.13
CA ARG A 43 17.18 14.33 1.19
C ARG A 43 15.79 13.76 1.46
N THR A 44 15.11 14.31 2.45
CA THR A 44 13.74 13.90 2.79
C THR A 44 12.78 14.25 1.65
N SER A 45 12.98 15.37 0.96
CA SER A 45 12.18 15.74 -0.22
C SER A 45 12.37 14.74 -1.36
N PHE A 46 13.59 14.30 -1.63
CA PHE A 46 13.87 13.30 -2.66
C PHE A 46 13.34 11.91 -2.27
N LEU A 47 13.48 11.50 -1.01
CA LEU A 47 12.85 10.25 -0.57
C LEU A 47 11.32 10.31 -0.68
N ARG A 48 10.72 11.47 -0.42
CA ARG A 48 9.28 11.68 -0.64
C ARG A 48 8.88 11.74 -2.11
N SER A 49 9.75 12.23 -3.01
CA SER A 49 9.47 12.15 -4.44
C SER A 49 9.50 10.70 -4.93
N ILE A 50 10.43 9.87 -4.45
CA ILE A 50 10.40 8.42 -4.70
C ILE A 50 9.05 7.84 -4.24
N MET A 51 8.60 8.16 -3.02
CA MET A 51 7.29 7.71 -2.54
C MET A 51 6.14 8.15 -3.45
N ALA A 52 6.21 9.37 -4.00
CA ALA A 52 5.21 9.88 -4.92
C ALA A 52 5.18 9.11 -6.25
N ALA A 53 6.35 8.78 -6.83
CA ALA A 53 6.45 7.94 -8.02
C ALA A 53 5.85 6.54 -7.78
N MET A 54 6.00 6.04 -6.55
CA MET A 54 5.42 4.77 -6.11
C MET A 54 3.94 4.88 -5.70
N GLY A 55 3.30 6.03 -5.87
CA GLY A 55 1.86 6.22 -5.65
C GLY A 55 1.46 6.89 -4.33
N SER A 56 2.37 7.02 -3.36
CA SER A 56 2.03 7.59 -2.05
C SER A 56 1.59 9.05 -2.15
N HIS A 57 0.60 9.44 -1.34
CA HIS A 57 0.15 10.84 -1.21
C HIS A 57 0.88 11.59 -0.10
N ARG A 58 1.86 10.96 0.59
CA ARG A 58 2.60 11.54 1.73
C ARG A 58 3.75 12.44 1.27
N VAL A 59 3.48 13.28 0.28
CA VAL A 59 4.43 14.20 -0.35
C VAL A 59 3.83 15.60 -0.41
N SER A 60 4.69 16.62 -0.40
CA SER A 60 4.30 18.02 -0.43
C SER A 60 4.80 18.67 -1.71
N LEU A 61 3.98 19.51 -2.33
CA LEU A 61 4.42 20.44 -3.36
C LEU A 61 5.34 21.51 -2.75
N LYS A 62 6.28 22.01 -3.54
CA LYS A 62 7.12 23.13 -3.16
C LYS A 62 6.27 24.38 -2.88
N GLY A 63 6.63 25.14 -1.84
CA GLY A 63 5.77 26.19 -1.27
C GLY A 63 5.42 27.32 -2.22
N ASP A 64 6.33 27.62 -3.14
CA ASP A 64 6.27 28.67 -4.16
C ASP A 64 5.92 28.14 -5.56
N ALA A 65 5.48 26.88 -5.67
CA ALA A 65 5.02 26.27 -6.91
C ALA A 65 3.51 25.99 -6.91
N ASP A 66 2.90 26.07 -8.09
CA ASP A 66 1.50 25.69 -8.32
C ASP A 66 1.37 24.26 -8.85
N ASP A 67 2.41 23.77 -9.54
CA ASP A 67 2.49 22.42 -10.09
C ASP A 67 3.88 21.80 -9.85
N GLY A 68 3.91 20.47 -9.72
CA GLY A 68 5.12 19.68 -9.59
C GLY A 68 4.98 18.33 -10.28
N ARG A 69 6.11 17.68 -10.52
CA ARG A 69 6.19 16.46 -11.31
C ARG A 69 7.20 15.50 -10.71
N VAL A 70 6.88 14.22 -10.75
CA VAL A 70 7.81 13.14 -10.48
C VAL A 70 7.70 12.14 -11.61
N GLU A 71 8.82 11.84 -12.24
CA GLU A 71 8.95 10.82 -13.26
C GLU A 71 9.91 9.74 -12.77
N LEU A 72 9.52 8.48 -12.95
CA LEU A 72 10.34 7.30 -12.73
C LEU A 72 10.42 6.55 -14.05
N THR A 73 11.63 6.33 -14.55
CA THR A 73 11.88 5.37 -15.63
C THR A 73 12.60 4.15 -15.07
N LEU A 74 12.00 2.97 -15.25
CA LEU A 74 12.51 1.68 -14.79
C LEU A 74 12.26 0.63 -15.87
N ASP A 75 13.29 -0.14 -16.23
CA ASP A 75 13.22 -1.19 -17.25
C ASP A 75 12.55 -0.72 -18.57
N GLY A 76 12.82 0.53 -18.98
CA GLY A 76 12.25 1.15 -20.17
C GLY A 76 10.78 1.59 -20.05
N THR A 77 10.14 1.41 -18.90
CA THR A 77 8.79 1.90 -18.62
C THR A 77 8.86 3.20 -17.82
N THR A 78 8.10 4.21 -18.25
CA THR A 78 8.03 5.51 -17.58
C THR A 78 6.71 5.67 -16.84
N TYR A 79 6.81 6.02 -15.57
CA TYR A 79 5.71 6.33 -14.66
C TYR A 79 5.78 7.81 -14.33
N GLU A 80 4.70 8.54 -14.56
CA GLU A 80 4.65 9.98 -14.35
C GLU A 80 3.52 10.32 -13.37
N ARG A 81 3.86 11.14 -12.39
CA ARG A 81 2.96 11.65 -11.38
C ARG A 81 3.04 13.16 -11.31
N THR A 82 1.90 13.82 -11.45
CA THR A 82 1.79 15.28 -11.30
C THR A 82 1.16 15.63 -9.97
N LEU A 83 1.59 16.77 -9.42
CA LEU A 83 1.12 17.35 -8.17
C LEU A 83 0.59 18.74 -8.50
N THR A 84 -0.68 19.00 -8.22
CA THR A 84 -1.28 20.32 -8.46
C THR A 84 -1.83 20.89 -7.15
N ARG A 85 -1.58 22.17 -6.91
CA ARG A 85 -2.08 22.87 -5.73
C ARG A 85 -3.61 22.97 -5.77
N ALA A 86 -4.26 22.52 -4.70
CA ALA A 86 -5.71 22.57 -4.55
C ALA A 86 -6.09 23.14 -3.17
N GLY A 87 -6.19 24.48 -3.10
CA GLY A 87 -6.42 25.20 -1.85
C GLY A 87 -5.27 25.00 -0.86
N ASP A 88 -5.57 24.45 0.32
CA ASP A 88 -4.57 24.10 1.35
C ASP A 88 -3.91 22.72 1.12
N GLY A 89 -4.33 22.00 0.08
CA GLY A 89 -3.87 20.64 -0.23
C GLY A 89 -3.19 20.50 -1.59
N VAL A 90 -2.91 19.25 -1.95
CA VAL A 90 -2.32 18.86 -3.23
C VAL A 90 -3.15 17.71 -3.81
N THR A 91 -3.54 17.83 -5.07
CA THR A 91 -4.13 16.74 -5.86
C THR A 91 -3.04 16.04 -6.67
N PHE A 92 -3.25 14.75 -6.92
CA PHE A 92 -2.32 13.90 -7.64
C PHE A 92 -3.00 13.32 -8.87
N ASP A 93 -2.28 13.29 -9.99
CA ASP A 93 -2.73 12.68 -11.24
C ASP A 93 -1.57 11.91 -11.89
N GLY A 94 -1.88 11.10 -12.91
CA GLY A 94 -0.92 10.27 -13.63
C GLY A 94 -0.75 8.85 -13.08
N ASP A 95 0.13 8.10 -13.73
CA ASP A 95 0.35 6.67 -13.51
C ASP A 95 1.54 6.43 -12.56
N ALA A 96 1.25 5.87 -11.39
CA ALA A 96 2.26 5.46 -10.42
C ALA A 96 2.77 4.04 -10.69
N TYR A 97 3.93 3.71 -10.11
CA TYR A 97 4.47 2.34 -10.17
C TYR A 97 3.60 1.30 -9.44
N LEU A 98 2.98 1.68 -8.32
CA LEU A 98 2.07 0.83 -7.57
C LEU A 98 0.62 1.29 -7.76
N ASP A 99 -0.29 0.34 -7.99
CA ASP A 99 -1.73 0.61 -8.00
C ASP A 99 -2.25 0.97 -6.61
N ASP A 100 -1.71 0.33 -5.57
CA ASP A 100 -2.01 0.60 -4.16
C ASP A 100 -0.72 0.81 -3.34
N PRO A 101 -0.42 2.04 -2.91
CA PRO A 101 0.76 2.34 -2.12
C PRO A 101 0.62 1.98 -0.64
N ALA A 102 -0.55 1.57 -0.13
CA ALA A 102 -0.82 1.42 1.30
C ALA A 102 0.14 0.45 2.01
N VAL A 103 0.47 -0.67 1.36
CA VAL A 103 1.45 -1.65 1.87
C VAL A 103 2.85 -1.05 1.90
N ALA A 104 3.24 -0.33 0.86
CA ALA A 104 4.54 0.33 0.77
C ALA A 104 4.68 1.47 1.80
N ASP A 105 3.61 2.25 2.02
CA ASP A 105 3.53 3.31 3.03
C ASP A 105 3.76 2.80 4.45
N LEU A 106 3.44 1.53 4.73
CA LEU A 106 3.66 0.92 6.03
C LEU A 106 5.02 0.25 6.14
N PHE A 107 5.45 -0.50 5.12
CA PHE A 107 6.58 -1.43 5.25
C PHE A 107 7.83 -1.05 4.46
N ALA A 108 7.69 -0.29 3.37
CA ALA A 108 8.82 0.09 2.51
C ALA A 108 9.31 1.52 2.80
N PHE A 109 8.39 2.45 3.02
CA PHE A 109 8.70 3.87 3.19
C PHE A 109 8.92 4.22 4.66
N LEU A 110 10.04 3.76 5.23
CA LEU A 110 10.35 3.90 6.66
C LEU A 110 10.92 5.28 7.05
N LEU A 111 10.37 6.36 6.48
CA LEU A 111 10.73 7.73 6.87
C LEU A 111 10.21 8.08 8.27
N GLU A 112 10.60 9.22 8.80
CA GLU A 112 10.22 9.66 10.16
C GLU A 112 8.69 9.64 10.36
N THR A 113 7.90 9.99 9.36
CA THR A 113 6.43 10.04 9.48
C THR A 113 5.76 8.67 9.37
N ASN A 114 6.50 7.60 9.06
CA ASN A 114 5.94 6.27 8.90
C ASN A 114 5.30 5.74 10.19
N ASP A 115 4.07 5.27 10.07
CA ASP A 115 3.24 4.89 11.21
C ASP A 115 3.80 3.66 11.93
N ALA A 116 4.29 2.66 11.19
CA ALA A 116 4.87 1.44 11.77
C ALA A 116 6.17 1.75 12.54
N ARG A 117 7.02 2.61 11.96
CA ARG A 117 8.24 3.10 12.60
C ARG A 117 7.93 3.90 13.86
N GLN A 118 6.96 4.80 13.83
CA GLN A 118 6.55 5.58 14.99
C GLN A 118 5.97 4.69 16.09
N ALA A 119 5.09 3.75 15.73
CA ALA A 119 4.50 2.82 16.69
C ALA A 119 5.57 1.94 17.37
N ALA A 120 6.53 1.42 16.59
CA ALA A 120 7.65 0.65 17.12
C ALA A 120 8.57 1.49 18.04
N ALA A 121 8.87 2.74 17.65
CA ALA A 121 9.74 3.62 18.42
C ALA A 121 9.10 4.09 19.75
N ARG A 122 7.79 4.27 19.76
CA ARG A 122 7.03 4.77 20.93
C ARG A 122 6.47 3.66 21.83
N GLY A 123 6.62 2.39 21.42
CA GLY A 123 6.03 1.26 22.14
C GLY A 123 4.50 1.25 22.10
N GLU A 124 3.90 1.85 21.07
CA GLU A 124 2.45 1.82 20.84
C GLU A 124 2.03 0.43 20.29
N GLN A 125 0.73 0.23 20.03
CA GLN A 125 0.21 -1.03 19.50
C GLN A 125 0.60 -1.24 18.02
N LEU A 126 1.87 -1.60 17.79
CA LEU A 126 2.42 -1.90 16.46
C LEU A 126 1.60 -2.96 15.73
N ARG A 127 1.07 -3.94 16.47
CA ARG A 127 0.21 -5.00 15.92
C ARG A 127 -1.00 -4.42 15.18
N ASP A 128 -1.63 -3.39 15.71
CA ASP A 128 -2.81 -2.80 15.08
C ASP A 128 -2.41 -2.10 13.79
N VAL A 129 -1.28 -1.38 13.80
CA VAL A 129 -0.74 -0.66 12.65
C VAL A 129 -0.39 -1.60 11.49
N ILE A 130 0.31 -2.70 11.77
CA ILE A 130 0.74 -3.66 10.73
C ILE A 130 -0.41 -4.53 10.21
N MET A 131 -1.48 -4.70 11.00
CA MET A 131 -2.64 -5.48 10.58
C MET A 131 -3.64 -4.66 9.74
N ARG A 132 -3.49 -3.32 9.64
CA ARG A 132 -4.41 -2.47 8.84
C ARG A 132 -4.62 -2.91 7.39
N PRO A 133 -3.60 -3.35 6.64
CA PRO A 133 -3.81 -3.83 5.26
C PRO A 133 -4.56 -5.16 5.19
N VAL A 134 -4.62 -5.89 6.31
CA VAL A 134 -5.41 -7.11 6.42
C VAL A 134 -6.80 -6.69 6.83
N ASP A 135 -7.79 -6.90 5.97
CA ASP A 135 -9.20 -6.68 6.33
C ASP A 135 -9.69 -7.79 7.26
N VAL A 136 -9.18 -7.77 8.50
CA VAL A 136 -9.50 -8.74 9.54
C VAL A 136 -11.00 -8.74 9.81
N ASP A 137 -11.67 -7.60 9.67
CA ASP A 137 -13.10 -7.49 9.92
C ASP A 137 -13.93 -8.13 8.80
N ALA A 138 -13.58 -7.94 7.53
CA ALA A 138 -14.20 -8.68 6.44
C ALA A 138 -13.96 -10.18 6.56
N ILE A 139 -12.73 -10.61 6.89
CA ILE A 139 -12.42 -12.03 7.12
C ILE A 139 -13.28 -12.59 8.27
N ARG A 140 -13.37 -11.88 9.39
CA ARG A 140 -14.22 -12.29 10.53
C ARG A 140 -15.70 -12.31 10.18
N SER A 141 -16.17 -11.42 9.30
CA SER A 141 -17.55 -11.43 8.81
C SER A 141 -17.82 -12.63 7.91
N GLN A 142 -16.87 -12.97 7.03
CA GLN A 142 -16.97 -14.16 6.18
C GLN A 142 -16.97 -15.44 7.02
N ILE A 143 -16.10 -15.53 8.03
CA ILE A 143 -16.08 -16.67 8.96
C ILE A 143 -17.45 -16.86 9.62
N ARG A 144 -18.02 -15.80 10.21
CA ARG A 144 -19.35 -15.86 10.83
C ARG A 144 -20.44 -16.29 9.85
N SER A 145 -20.44 -15.73 8.64
CA SER A 145 -21.40 -16.15 7.60
C SER A 145 -21.26 -17.63 7.22
N LEU A 146 -20.03 -18.16 7.17
CA LEU A 146 -19.79 -19.57 6.86
C LEU A 146 -20.18 -20.49 8.02
N GLU A 147 -20.00 -20.03 9.27
CA GLU A 147 -20.44 -20.75 10.47
C GLU A 147 -21.96 -20.84 10.53
N ASP A 148 -22.67 -19.76 10.23
CA ASP A 148 -24.14 -19.73 10.17
C ASP A 148 -24.67 -20.67 9.08
N GLN A 149 -24.11 -20.60 7.86
CA GLN A 149 -24.47 -21.52 6.76
C GLN A 149 -24.23 -22.99 7.12
N LYS A 150 -23.14 -23.28 7.84
CA LYS A 150 -22.87 -24.63 8.34
C LYS A 150 -23.93 -25.07 9.34
N GLY A 151 -24.40 -24.17 10.20
CA GLY A 151 -25.52 -24.41 11.11
C GLY A 151 -26.79 -24.82 10.36
N ASP A 152 -27.20 -24.00 9.40
CA ASP A 152 -28.41 -24.23 8.59
C ASP A 152 -28.37 -25.59 7.86
N ILE A 153 -27.23 -25.94 7.27
CA ILE A 153 -27.05 -27.23 6.58
C ILE A 153 -27.18 -28.41 7.56
N ASN A 154 -26.63 -28.29 8.77
CA ASN A 154 -26.77 -29.37 9.77
C ASN A 154 -28.22 -29.54 10.24
N ASP A 155 -28.95 -28.44 10.39
CA ASP A 155 -30.37 -28.48 10.75
C ASP A 155 -31.21 -29.09 9.63
N GLU A 156 -30.91 -28.79 8.37
CA GLU A 156 -31.54 -29.40 7.21
C GLU A 156 -31.28 -30.91 7.16
N LEU A 157 -30.02 -31.33 7.36
CA LEU A 157 -29.65 -32.75 7.44
C LEU A 157 -30.42 -33.47 8.56
N ALA A 158 -30.52 -32.87 9.74
CA ALA A 158 -31.25 -33.43 10.87
C ALA A 158 -32.75 -33.59 10.57
N ARG A 159 -33.37 -32.61 9.88
CA ARG A 159 -34.77 -32.72 9.43
C ARG A 159 -34.97 -33.83 8.41
N ILE A 160 -34.08 -33.94 7.43
CA ILE A 160 -34.11 -35.02 6.43
C ILE A 160 -33.99 -36.38 7.11
N GLU A 161 -33.09 -36.53 8.08
CA GLU A 161 -32.94 -37.78 8.85
C GLU A 161 -34.19 -38.12 9.67
N SER A 162 -34.81 -37.14 10.33
CA SER A 162 -36.07 -37.35 11.07
C SER A 162 -37.18 -37.82 10.13
N ASN A 163 -37.42 -37.08 9.05
CA ASN A 163 -38.46 -37.43 8.07
C ASN A 163 -38.26 -38.84 7.48
N LYS A 164 -37.00 -39.24 7.26
CA LYS A 164 -36.67 -40.58 6.78
C LYS A 164 -36.96 -41.67 7.81
N ARG A 165 -36.81 -41.39 9.10
CA ARG A 165 -37.18 -42.31 10.19
C ARG A 165 -38.69 -42.43 10.36
N ASP A 166 -39.44 -41.35 10.13
CA ASP A 166 -40.89 -41.32 10.33
C ASP A 166 -41.67 -41.87 9.12
N LEU A 167 -41.03 -41.96 7.94
CA LEU A 167 -41.62 -42.49 6.70
C LEU A 167 -42.21 -43.93 6.80
N PRO A 168 -41.53 -44.92 7.42
CA PRO A 168 -42.01 -46.29 7.50
C PRO A 168 -43.28 -46.45 8.36
N ASP A 169 -43.48 -45.55 9.33
CA ASP A 169 -44.65 -45.55 10.22
C ASP A 169 -45.86 -44.86 9.55
N LEU A 170 -45.62 -43.95 8.60
CA LEU A 170 -46.65 -43.24 7.83
C LEU A 170 -47.14 -44.02 6.60
N GLU A 171 -46.32 -44.89 6.01
CA GLU A 171 -46.69 -45.75 4.87
C GLU A 171 -47.47 -47.03 5.28
N GLN A 172 -47.58 -47.31 6.59
CA GLN A 172 -48.30 -48.47 7.15
C GLN A 172 -49.70 -48.15 7.69
N GLN A 173 -50.19 -46.91 7.52
CA GLN A 173 -51.61 -46.53 7.69
C GLN A 173 -52.37 -46.60 6.37
#